data_AF-A0A7J6PH36-F1
#
_entry.id   AF-A0A7J6PH36-F1
#
_cell.length_a   1.000
_cell.length_b   1.000
_cell.length_c   1.000
_cell.angle_alpha   90.00
_cell.angle_beta   90.00
_cell.angle_gamma   90.00
#
_symmetry.space_group_name_H-M   'P 1'
#
loop_
_entity.id
_entity.type
_entity.pdbx_description
1 polymer ?
#
loop_
_entity_poly.entity_id
_entity_poly.type
_entity_poly.pdbx_seq_one_letter_code
_entity_poly.pdbx_strand_id
1 'polypeptide(L)'
;PCQLSDVEKAVVLLALDSDCLGTHLQSLVSKEWDLALPFTRRDPLLQLTRLPPRVYPIIVIHGTAARLQYSMDIALRILDIPAERVMEVMSLACIEESRLEGVVTEAASSGRVVFLRDAYYGVEALLTLCGTLQELSSGVESRIAEGFRIILTIDDTSALPDQVLEHSVRVSLANGWITDA
;
A
#
# COMPACT_ATOMS: atom_id res chain seq x y z
N PRO A 1 13.70 -44.30 -10.87
CA PRO A 1 12.71 -43.19 -10.89
C PRO A 1 13.42 -41.83 -10.82
N CYS A 2 13.24 -40.98 -11.83
CA CYS A 2 13.74 -39.61 -11.79
C CYS A 2 12.92 -38.86 -10.72
N GLN A 3 13.56 -38.42 -9.63
CA GLN A 3 12.90 -37.60 -8.62
C GLN A 3 13.10 -36.14 -8.99
N LEU A 4 12.04 -35.47 -9.42
CA LEU A 4 12.06 -34.03 -9.68
C LEU A 4 11.93 -33.27 -8.37
N SER A 5 12.69 -32.18 -8.23
CA SER A 5 12.50 -31.16 -7.20
C SER A 5 11.16 -30.44 -7.37
N ASP A 6 10.69 -29.76 -6.33
CA ASP A 6 9.39 -29.10 -6.37
C ASP A 6 9.35 -27.91 -7.37
N VAL A 7 10.50 -27.29 -7.65
CA VAL A 7 10.67 -26.26 -8.70
C VAL A 7 10.64 -26.90 -10.09
N GLU A 8 11.33 -28.03 -10.29
CA GLU A 8 11.28 -28.75 -11.58
C GLU A 8 9.86 -29.27 -11.88
N LYS A 9 9.11 -29.70 -10.86
CA LYS A 9 7.68 -30.03 -11.02
C LYS A 9 6.86 -28.82 -11.49
N ALA A 10 7.14 -27.61 -10.97
CA ALA A 10 6.46 -26.40 -11.43
C ALA A 10 6.77 -26.08 -12.90
N VAL A 11 8.03 -26.27 -13.33
CA VAL A 11 8.43 -26.11 -14.74
C VAL A 11 7.73 -27.13 -15.64
N VAL A 12 7.61 -28.38 -15.17
CA VAL A 12 6.87 -29.44 -15.90
C VAL A 12 5.38 -29.12 -15.97
N LEU A 13 4.76 -28.66 -14.88
CA LEU A 13 3.37 -28.24 -14.86
C LEU A 13 3.12 -27.04 -15.79
N LEU A 14 4.02 -26.07 -15.83
CA LEU A 14 3.93 -24.95 -16.78
C LEU A 14 3.85 -25.41 -18.25
N ALA A 15 4.52 -26.52 -18.58
CA ALA A 15 4.53 -27.08 -19.93
C ALA A 15 3.37 -28.05 -20.23
N LEU A 16 2.81 -28.72 -19.21
CA LEU A 16 1.83 -29.79 -19.38
C LEU A 16 0.40 -29.41 -18.97
N ASP A 17 0.26 -28.59 -17.92
CA ASP A 17 -1.03 -28.21 -17.35
C ASP A 17 -0.87 -26.91 -16.54
N SER A 18 -1.07 -25.78 -17.23
CA SER A 18 -0.99 -24.45 -16.64
C SER A 18 -2.07 -24.19 -15.59
N ASP A 19 -3.19 -24.91 -15.63
CA ASP A 19 -4.31 -24.72 -14.70
C ASP A 19 -3.95 -25.23 -13.31
N CYS A 20 -3.15 -26.29 -13.22
CA CYS A 20 -2.63 -26.84 -11.97
C CYS A 20 -1.42 -26.07 -11.40
N LEU A 21 -0.77 -25.21 -12.20
CA LEU A 21 0.44 -24.50 -11.80
C LEU A 21 0.20 -23.57 -10.61
N GLY A 22 -0.91 -22.82 -10.62
CA GLY A 22 -1.23 -21.87 -9.55
C GLY A 22 -1.36 -22.55 -8.18
N THR A 23 -2.08 -23.68 -8.13
CA THR A 23 -2.25 -24.47 -6.91
C THR A 23 -0.93 -25.09 -6.44
N HIS A 24 -0.09 -25.58 -7.37
CA HIS A 24 1.20 -26.15 -7.03
C HIS A 24 2.17 -25.10 -6.47
N LEU A 25 2.27 -23.93 -7.11
CA LEU A 25 3.08 -22.82 -6.61
C LEU A 25 2.60 -22.33 -5.24
N GLN A 26 1.28 -22.24 -5.04
CA GLN A 26 0.72 -21.87 -3.74
C GLN A 26 1.10 -22.89 -2.65
N SER A 27 1.04 -24.19 -2.97
CA SER A 27 1.44 -25.26 -2.04
C SER A 27 2.94 -25.22 -1.75
N LEU A 28 3.77 -24.96 -2.75
CA LEU A 28 5.22 -24.83 -2.61
C LEU A 28 5.57 -23.70 -1.63
N VAL A 29 5.06 -22.49 -1.90
CA VAL A 29 5.32 -21.31 -1.06
C VAL A 29 4.86 -21.56 0.38
N SER A 30 3.68 -22.17 0.55
CA SER A 30 3.15 -22.44 1.88
C SER A 30 3.97 -23.45 2.66
N LYS A 31 4.51 -24.47 1.99
CA LYS A 31 5.41 -25.47 2.58
C LYS A 31 6.74 -24.85 3.00
N GLU A 32 7.34 -24.03 2.14
CA GLU A 32 8.65 -23.40 2.40
C GLU A 32 8.59 -22.36 3.55
N TRP A 33 7.45 -21.68 3.69
CA TRP A 33 7.30 -20.58 4.65
C TRP A 33 6.51 -20.97 5.91
N ASP A 34 6.17 -22.26 6.06
CA ASP A 34 5.33 -22.80 7.14
C ASP A 34 4.01 -22.03 7.33
N LEU A 35 3.31 -21.79 6.22
CA LEU A 35 2.08 -21.00 6.18
C LEU A 35 0.87 -21.93 6.08
N ALA A 36 -0.15 -21.66 6.90
CA ALA A 36 -1.43 -22.34 6.78
C ALA A 36 -2.07 -22.02 5.42
N LEU A 37 -2.37 -23.07 4.65
CA LEU A 37 -3.15 -22.95 3.41
C LEU A 37 -4.64 -22.80 3.72
N PRO A 38 -5.38 -22.04 2.90
CA PRO A 38 -4.90 -21.24 1.78
C PRO A 38 -4.23 -19.93 2.24
N PHE A 39 -3.19 -19.48 1.53
CA PHE A 39 -2.61 -18.12 1.67
C PHE A 39 -3.66 -17.00 1.45
N THR A 40 -4.88 -17.37 1.06
CA THR A 40 -6.00 -16.45 0.90
C THR A 40 -6.45 -15.94 2.26
N ARG A 41 -6.30 -14.63 2.44
CA ARG A 41 -6.87 -13.82 3.53
C ARG A 41 -6.25 -14.07 4.90
N ARG A 42 -4.99 -13.67 5.06
CA ARG A 42 -4.63 -13.05 6.33
C ARG A 42 -5.44 -11.77 6.45
N ASP A 43 -6.06 -11.55 7.61
CA ASP A 43 -6.83 -10.34 7.87
C ASP A 43 -5.90 -9.12 7.61
N PRO A 44 -6.16 -8.29 6.58
CA PRO A 44 -5.32 -7.16 6.24
C PRO A 44 -5.03 -6.28 7.47
N LEU A 45 -6.00 -6.23 8.39
CA LEU A 45 -5.96 -5.50 9.65
C LEU A 45 -4.79 -5.92 10.57
N LEU A 46 -4.48 -7.22 10.65
CA LEU A 46 -3.51 -7.74 11.61
C LEU A 46 -2.05 -7.51 11.20
N GLN A 47 -1.78 -7.19 9.93
CA GLN A 47 -0.43 -6.90 9.45
C GLN A 47 -0.09 -5.41 9.50
N LEU A 48 -1.08 -4.53 9.40
CA LEU A 48 -0.90 -3.08 9.47
C LEU A 48 -0.53 -2.59 10.89
N THR A 49 -0.77 -3.39 11.94
CA THR A 49 -0.30 -3.05 13.28
C THR A 49 1.23 -3.11 13.43
N ARG A 50 1.95 -3.65 12.43
CA ARG A 50 3.42 -3.65 12.33
C ARG A 50 3.93 -2.76 11.20
N LEU A 51 3.21 -1.68 10.89
CA LEU A 51 3.54 -0.80 9.77
C LEU A 51 5.00 -0.29 9.83
N PRO A 52 5.68 -0.19 8.68
CA PRO A 52 7.02 0.39 8.51
C PRO A 52 7.05 1.88 8.94
N PRO A 53 8.19 2.59 8.84
CA PRO A 53 8.36 3.90 9.45
C PRO A 53 7.20 4.84 9.15
N ARG A 54 6.80 5.65 10.13
CA ARG A 54 5.58 6.51 10.10
C ARG A 54 5.50 7.44 8.87
N VAL A 55 6.61 7.58 8.16
CA VAL A 55 6.85 8.45 7.02
C VAL A 55 6.50 7.81 5.68
N TYR A 56 6.32 6.48 5.63
CA TYR A 56 6.00 5.78 4.39
C TYR A 56 4.49 5.93 4.08
N PRO A 57 4.10 6.45 2.91
CA PRO A 57 2.72 6.50 2.49
C PRO A 57 2.13 5.11 2.32
N ILE A 58 0.84 5.00 2.60
CA ILE A 58 0.05 3.79 2.42
C ILE A 58 -0.79 3.97 1.16
N ILE A 59 -0.48 3.22 0.11
CA ILE A 59 -1.22 3.18 -1.14
C ILE A 59 -2.34 2.16 -1.02
N VAL A 60 -3.58 2.66 -1.08
CA VAL A 60 -4.79 1.87 -1.12
C VAL A 60 -5.25 1.74 -2.57
N ILE A 61 -5.07 0.55 -3.14
CA ILE A 61 -5.48 0.20 -4.49
C ILE A 61 -6.91 -0.32 -4.44
N HIS A 62 -7.84 0.40 -5.08
CA HIS A 62 -9.24 0.00 -5.16
C HIS A 62 -9.62 -0.34 -6.60
N GLY A 63 -10.59 -1.25 -6.77
CA GLY A 63 -11.11 -1.54 -8.12
C GLY A 63 -11.84 -0.32 -8.70
N THR A 64 -11.83 -0.20 -10.02
CA THR A 64 -12.54 0.85 -10.79
C THR A 64 -14.03 1.03 -10.43
N ALA A 65 -14.70 0.01 -9.89
CA ALA A 65 -16.11 0.07 -9.47
C ALA A 65 -16.34 0.58 -8.04
N ALA A 66 -15.28 0.73 -7.22
CA ALA A 66 -15.43 1.18 -5.84
C ALA A 66 -15.70 2.69 -5.82
N ARG A 67 -16.84 3.10 -5.24
CA ARG A 67 -17.14 4.52 -5.02
C ARG A 67 -16.09 5.11 -4.05
N LEU A 68 -15.63 6.33 -4.32
CA LEU A 68 -14.60 7.03 -3.55
C LEU A 68 -14.87 7.10 -2.04
N GLN A 69 -16.13 7.31 -1.65
CA GLN A 69 -16.52 7.32 -0.24
C GLN A 69 -16.28 5.96 0.42
N TYR A 70 -16.51 4.89 -0.32
CA TYR A 70 -16.31 3.52 0.12
C TYR A 70 -14.83 3.18 0.27
N SER A 71 -13.94 3.68 -0.60
CA SER A 71 -12.50 3.45 -0.46
C SER A 71 -11.91 4.16 0.76
N MET A 72 -12.37 5.37 1.07
CA MET A 72 -11.97 6.08 2.29
C MET A 72 -12.49 5.39 3.56
N ASP A 73 -13.78 5.05 3.61
CA ASP A 73 -14.37 4.36 4.77
C ASP A 73 -13.69 3.01 5.01
N ILE A 74 -13.37 2.28 3.93
CA ILE A 74 -12.61 1.03 4.04
C ILE A 74 -11.19 1.30 4.51
N ALA A 75 -10.48 2.28 3.95
CA ALA A 75 -9.11 2.58 4.38
C ALA A 75 -9.06 2.97 5.87
N LEU A 76 -9.99 3.81 6.34
CA LEU A 76 -10.10 4.18 7.75
C LEU A 76 -10.37 2.97 8.64
N ARG A 77 -11.32 2.11 8.25
CA ARG A 77 -11.62 0.87 8.98
C ARG A 77 -10.46 -0.12 8.93
N ILE A 78 -9.74 -0.19 7.81
CA ILE A 78 -8.64 -1.12 7.61
C ILE A 78 -7.43 -0.72 8.45
N LEU A 79 -7.20 0.58 8.56
CA LEU A 79 -6.05 1.14 9.25
C LEU A 79 -6.36 1.48 10.72
N ASP A 80 -7.59 1.21 11.17
CA ASP A 80 -8.10 1.58 12.51
C ASP A 80 -7.85 3.07 12.83
N ILE A 81 -8.14 3.94 11.86
CA ILE A 81 -7.95 5.38 11.96
C ILE A 81 -9.30 6.03 12.30
N PRO A 82 -9.43 6.64 13.48
CA PRO A 82 -10.62 7.43 13.82
C PRO A 82 -10.80 8.61 12.86
N ALA A 83 -12.04 8.88 12.46
CA ALA A 83 -12.35 9.92 11.47
C ALA A 83 -11.88 11.32 11.92
N GLU A 84 -11.88 11.61 13.23
CA GLU A 84 -11.40 12.86 13.81
C GLU A 84 -9.89 13.11 13.60
N ARG A 85 -9.11 12.03 13.37
CA ARG A 85 -7.68 12.14 13.06
C ARG A 85 -7.40 12.55 11.64
N VAL A 86 -8.39 12.45 10.75
CA VAL A 86 -8.26 12.91 9.37
C VAL A 86 -8.18 14.43 9.39
N MET A 87 -7.05 14.95 8.92
CA MET A 87 -6.84 16.39 8.81
C MET A 87 -7.48 16.93 7.54
N GLU A 88 -7.20 16.29 6.41
CA GLU A 88 -7.68 16.76 5.12
C GLU A 88 -7.81 15.59 4.13
N VAL A 89 -8.75 15.74 3.20
CA VAL A 89 -8.96 14.87 2.05
C VAL A 89 -8.79 15.72 0.80
N MET A 90 -7.77 15.44 0.02
CA MET A 90 -7.38 16.26 -1.14
C MET A 90 -7.32 15.42 -2.41
N SER A 91 -7.46 16.06 -3.57
CA SER A 91 -7.20 15.42 -4.88
C SER A 91 -5.86 15.92 -5.38
N LEU A 92 -4.95 14.99 -5.70
CA LEU A 92 -3.64 15.31 -6.25
C LEU A 92 -3.74 15.87 -7.69
N ALA A 93 -4.87 15.67 -8.37
CA ALA A 93 -5.13 16.24 -9.69
C ALA A 93 -5.26 17.77 -9.70
N CYS A 94 -5.54 18.40 -8.55
CA CYS A 94 -5.90 19.82 -8.48
C CYS A 94 -5.20 20.58 -7.35
N ILE A 95 -4.20 19.97 -6.71
CA ILE A 95 -3.50 20.57 -5.58
C ILE A 95 -2.29 21.36 -6.05
N GLU A 96 -2.04 22.49 -5.41
CA GLU A 96 -0.77 23.21 -5.53
C GLU A 96 0.29 22.51 -4.66
N GLU A 97 1.49 22.29 -5.20
CA GLU A 97 2.60 21.60 -4.52
C GLU A 97 2.95 22.24 -3.17
N SER A 98 3.03 23.56 -3.11
CA SER A 98 3.30 24.31 -1.87
C SER A 98 2.25 24.08 -0.79
N ARG A 99 0.98 23.90 -1.18
CA ARG A 99 -0.10 23.56 -0.27
C ARG A 99 0.03 22.12 0.22
N LEU A 100 0.39 21.19 -0.66
CA LEU A 100 0.61 19.79 -0.29
C LEU A 100 1.72 19.66 0.76
N GLU A 101 2.86 20.32 0.54
CA GLU A 101 3.98 20.34 1.49
C GLU A 101 3.56 20.89 2.86
N GLY A 102 2.83 22.00 2.88
CA GLY A 102 2.35 22.62 4.12
C GLY A 102 1.42 21.70 4.91
N VAL A 103 0.44 21.10 4.23
CA VAL A 103 -0.51 20.14 4.83
C VAL A 103 0.22 18.90 5.35
N VAL A 104 1.15 18.34 4.58
CA VAL A 104 1.91 17.15 5.00
C VAL A 104 2.77 17.46 6.23
N THR A 105 3.43 18.60 6.25
CA THR A 105 4.28 19.03 7.37
C THR A 105 3.45 19.29 8.63
N GLU A 106 2.30 19.96 8.50
CA GLU A 106 1.38 20.19 9.62
C GLU A 106 0.84 18.87 10.17
N ALA A 107 0.39 17.96 9.30
CA ALA A 107 -0.08 16.63 9.70
C ALA A 107 1.02 15.82 10.39
N ALA A 108 2.26 15.89 9.90
CA ALA A 108 3.41 15.23 10.51
C ALA A 108 3.66 15.74 11.94
N SER A 109 3.60 17.06 12.14
CA SER A 109 3.81 17.68 13.45
C SER A 109 2.66 17.42 14.45
N SER A 110 1.44 17.26 13.95
CA SER A 110 0.22 17.08 14.76
C SER A 110 -0.19 15.61 14.92
N GLY A 111 0.47 14.69 14.22
CA GLY A 111 0.16 13.26 14.27
C GLY A 111 -1.18 12.95 13.60
N ARG A 112 -1.57 13.73 12.60
CA ARG A 112 -2.85 13.59 11.90
C ARG A 112 -2.67 12.85 10.57
N VAL A 113 -3.79 12.48 9.97
CA VAL A 113 -3.82 11.67 8.76
C VAL A 113 -4.22 12.52 7.56
N VAL A 114 -3.46 12.40 6.47
CA VAL A 114 -3.77 13.06 5.19
C VAL A 114 -4.23 12.01 4.19
N PHE A 115 -5.39 12.24 3.58
CA PHE A 115 -5.90 11.43 2.48
C PHE A 115 -5.70 12.15 1.16
N LEU A 116 -5.00 11.50 0.24
CA LEU A 116 -4.68 12.02 -1.08
C LEU A 116 -5.30 11.10 -2.13
N ARG A 117 -6.18 11.66 -2.95
CA ARG A 117 -6.93 10.96 -3.99
C ARG A 117 -6.37 11.29 -5.36
N ASP A 118 -6.76 10.49 -6.35
CA ASP A 118 -6.42 10.75 -7.75
C ASP A 118 -4.91 10.81 -7.98
N ALA A 119 -4.15 9.98 -7.25
CA ALA A 119 -2.70 10.00 -7.24
C ALA A 119 -2.09 9.88 -8.65
N TYR A 120 -2.71 9.06 -9.50
CA TYR A 120 -2.34 8.92 -10.91
C TYR A 120 -2.31 10.24 -11.69
N TYR A 121 -3.21 11.17 -11.38
CA TYR A 121 -3.34 12.43 -12.12
C TYR A 121 -2.39 13.53 -11.62
N GLY A 122 -1.74 13.34 -10.47
CA GLY A 122 -0.87 14.34 -9.83
C GLY A 122 0.57 13.85 -9.67
N VAL A 123 1.21 13.42 -10.76
CA VAL A 123 2.57 12.86 -10.73
C VAL A 123 3.59 13.84 -10.15
N GLU A 124 3.56 15.11 -10.53
CA GLU A 124 4.45 16.14 -9.99
C GLU A 124 4.24 16.31 -8.47
N ALA A 125 2.98 16.44 -8.05
CA ALA A 125 2.61 16.50 -6.63
C ALA A 125 3.03 15.25 -5.83
N LEU A 126 3.00 14.06 -6.44
CA LEU A 126 3.52 12.83 -5.82
C LEU A 126 5.04 12.85 -5.65
N LEU A 127 5.78 13.38 -6.61
CA LEU A 127 7.23 13.52 -6.50
C LEU A 127 7.59 14.53 -5.42
N THR A 128 6.88 15.66 -5.35
CA THR A 128 7.00 16.65 -4.27
C THR A 128 6.73 16.00 -2.92
N LEU A 129 5.64 15.24 -2.81
CA LEU A 129 5.32 14.47 -1.60
C LEU A 129 6.46 13.53 -1.18
N CYS A 130 7.03 12.79 -2.12
CA CYS A 130 8.16 11.91 -1.83
C CYS A 130 9.38 12.69 -1.29
N GLY A 131 9.67 13.85 -1.89
CA GLY A 131 10.72 14.76 -1.41
C GLY A 131 10.46 15.22 0.03
N THR A 132 9.26 15.71 0.33
CA THR A 132 8.88 16.13 1.70
C THR A 132 9.02 14.99 2.71
N LEU A 133 8.59 13.78 2.35
CA LEU A 133 8.68 12.61 3.22
C LEU A 133 10.13 12.15 3.41
N GLN A 134 10.97 12.26 2.39
CA GLN A 134 12.40 12.00 2.49
C GLN A 134 13.11 13.01 3.41
N GLU A 135 12.73 14.30 3.34
CA GLU A 135 13.23 15.31 4.26
C GLU A 135 12.78 15.05 5.71
N LEU A 136 11.51 14.70 5.91
CA LEU A 136 10.98 14.36 7.24
C LEU A 136 11.65 13.12 7.84
N SER A 137 12.02 12.12 7.02
CA SER A 137 12.72 10.92 7.49
C SER A 137 14.21 11.13 7.73
N SER A 138 14.87 11.97 6.93
CA SER A 138 16.31 12.27 7.07
C SER A 138 16.62 13.32 8.15
N GLY A 139 15.64 14.19 8.45
CA GLY A 139 15.87 15.45 9.13
C GLY A 139 15.15 15.62 10.47
N VAL A 140 15.29 14.67 11.41
CA VAL A 140 14.78 14.73 12.81
C VAL A 140 13.46 13.97 13.00
N GLU A 141 13.55 12.65 13.20
CA GLU A 141 12.41 11.79 13.58
C GLU A 141 11.64 12.28 14.82
N SER A 142 12.26 13.09 15.69
CA SER A 142 11.59 13.64 16.89
C SER A 142 10.52 14.69 16.61
N ARG A 143 10.32 15.10 15.35
CA ARG A 143 9.25 16.03 14.94
C ARG A 143 8.00 15.34 14.42
N ILE A 144 8.05 14.02 14.14
CA ILE A 144 6.90 13.30 13.60
C ILE A 144 6.07 12.75 14.76
N ALA A 145 4.96 13.42 15.01
CA ALA A 145 4.05 13.06 16.08
C ALA A 145 3.40 11.69 15.83
N GLU A 146 2.98 11.07 16.93
CA GLU A 146 2.48 9.71 16.91
C GLU A 146 1.18 9.57 16.10
N GLY A 147 1.22 8.64 15.13
CA GLY A 147 0.11 8.30 14.26
C GLY A 147 -0.14 9.25 13.09
N PHE A 148 0.83 10.12 12.76
CA PHE A 148 0.92 10.68 11.41
C PHE A 148 0.86 9.58 10.36
N ARG A 149 0.01 9.74 9.34
CA ARG A 149 -0.09 8.82 8.19
C ARG A 149 -0.48 9.57 6.93
N ILE A 150 0.02 9.08 5.80
CA ILE A 150 -0.43 9.48 4.48
C ILE A 150 -1.07 8.29 3.81
N ILE A 151 -2.26 8.50 3.27
CA ILE A 151 -3.02 7.48 2.56
C ILE A 151 -3.25 7.98 1.14
N LEU A 152 -2.66 7.27 0.19
CA LEU A 152 -2.85 7.49 -1.24
C LEU A 152 -3.94 6.53 -1.73
N THR A 153 -4.95 7.01 -2.45
CA THR A 153 -5.92 6.12 -3.10
C THR A 153 -5.68 6.10 -4.61
N ILE A 154 -5.66 4.91 -5.18
CA ILE A 154 -5.44 4.71 -6.61
C ILE A 154 -6.34 3.60 -7.15
N ASP A 155 -6.74 3.70 -8.41
CA ASP A 155 -7.37 2.59 -9.10
C ASP A 155 -6.37 1.48 -9.48
N ASP A 156 -6.87 0.27 -9.70
CA ASP A 156 -6.08 -0.91 -10.05
C ASP A 156 -5.49 -0.89 -11.46
N THR A 157 -5.82 0.13 -12.27
CA THR A 157 -5.33 0.30 -13.64
C THR A 157 -4.23 1.35 -13.77
N SER A 158 -4.02 2.15 -12.73
CA SER A 158 -3.12 3.29 -12.76
C SER A 158 -1.69 2.89 -12.46
N ALA A 159 -0.76 3.45 -13.24
CA ALA A 159 0.67 3.31 -13.01
C ALA A 159 1.17 4.45 -12.10
N LEU A 160 1.99 4.11 -11.10
CA LEU A 160 2.71 5.09 -10.29
C LEU A 160 4.21 5.06 -10.63
N PRO A 161 4.94 6.17 -10.42
CA PRO A 161 6.38 6.16 -10.52
C PRO A 161 7.02 5.13 -9.56
N ASP A 162 8.06 4.44 -10.02
CA ASP A 162 8.75 3.42 -9.22
C ASP A 162 9.23 3.97 -7.87
N GLN A 163 9.71 5.22 -7.84
CA GLN A 163 10.12 5.90 -6.62
C GLN A 163 9.00 5.98 -5.56
N VAL A 164 7.75 6.20 -5.98
CA VAL A 164 6.60 6.22 -5.06
C VAL A 164 6.33 4.80 -4.55
N LEU A 165 6.43 3.81 -5.44
CA LEU A 165 6.18 2.41 -5.10
C LEU A 165 7.22 1.87 -4.12
N GLU A 166 8.51 2.11 -4.37
CA GLU A 166 9.65 1.69 -3.54
C GLU A 166 9.60 2.26 -2.12
N HIS A 167 8.95 3.41 -1.94
CA HIS A 167 8.82 4.06 -0.65
C HIS A 167 7.39 4.03 -0.12
N SER A 168 6.63 2.96 -0.36
CA SER A 168 5.23 2.88 0.09
C SER A 168 4.83 1.50 0.60
N VAL A 169 3.78 1.48 1.42
CA VAL A 169 3.05 0.24 1.75
C VAL A 169 1.85 0.14 0.83
N ARG A 170 1.65 -1.01 0.19
CA ARG A 170 0.56 -1.21 -0.75
C ARG A 170 -0.51 -2.13 -0.15
N VAL A 171 -1.75 -1.68 -0.21
CA VAL A 171 -2.94 -2.37 0.28
C VAL A 171 -3.94 -2.46 -0.87
N SER A 172 -4.21 -3.67 -1.36
CA SER A 172 -5.19 -3.88 -2.41
C SER A 172 -6.52 -4.33 -1.84
N LEU A 173 -7.54 -3.49 -2.02
CA LEU A 173 -8.92 -3.78 -1.65
C LEU A 173 -9.60 -4.70 -2.66
N ALA A 174 -9.18 -4.65 -3.93
CA ALA A 174 -9.74 -5.46 -5.01
C ALA A 174 -9.50 -6.96 -4.78
N ASN A 175 -8.30 -7.31 -4.29
CA ASN A 175 -7.85 -8.69 -4.18
C ASN A 175 -7.52 -9.11 -2.73
N GLY A 176 -7.66 -8.20 -1.75
CA GLY A 176 -7.50 -8.49 -0.31
C GLY A 176 -6.07 -8.82 0.12
N TRP A 177 -5.05 -8.24 -0.52
CA TRP A 177 -3.63 -8.45 -0.18
C TRP A 177 -2.98 -7.15 0.29
N ILE A 178 -2.01 -7.28 1.19
CA ILE A 178 -1.11 -6.21 1.63
C ILE A 178 0.30 -6.65 1.29
N THR A 179 1.08 -5.76 0.68
CA THR A 179 2.52 -5.94 0.49
C THR A 179 3.25 -4.69 0.89
N ASP A 180 4.34 -4.85 1.63
CA ASP A 180 5.36 -3.83 1.73
C ASP A 180 6.08 -3.65 0.38
N ALA A 181 6.82 -2.55 0.26
CA ALA A 181 7.90 -2.41 -0.70
C ALA A 181 9.21 -2.70 0.02
#